data_AF-A0A8X6V2L0-F1
#
_entry.id   AF-A0A8X6V2L0-F1
#
_cell.length_a   1.000
_cell.length_b   1.000
_cell.length_c   1.000
_cell.angle_alpha   90.00
_cell.angle_beta   90.00
_cell.angle_gamma   90.00
#
_symmetry.space_group_name_H-M   'P 1'
#
loop_
_entity.id
_entity.type
_entity.pdbx_description
1 polymer ?
#
loop_
_entity_poly.entity_id
_entity_poly.type
_entity_poly.pdbx_seq_one_letter_code
_entity_poly.pdbx_strand_id
1 'polypeptide(L)'
;MDEILTTARELELDVNEDDIEELIMGHEDEQTIEELQNILNEEHLETQRNVSPSEQEEDERGPIPTSAIKKLLKKWEDVRAMVLEWHSNQDDVSRVGDLYKGNVINYFRKILKKREKQSTLDMFFNAP
;
A
#
# COMPACT_ATOMS: atom_id res chain seq x y z
N MET A 1 -7.74 30.43 -31.32
CA MET A 1 -6.66 30.46 -32.33
C MET A 1 -6.13 31.86 -32.50
N ASP A 2 -6.92 32.78 -33.07
CA ASP A 2 -6.48 34.15 -33.40
C ASP A 2 -5.90 34.93 -32.23
N GLU A 3 -6.55 34.88 -31.06
CA GLU A 3 -6.08 35.57 -29.84
C GLU A 3 -4.67 35.11 -29.43
N ILE A 4 -4.41 33.81 -29.45
CA ILE A 4 -3.13 33.20 -29.09
C ILE A 4 -2.05 33.59 -30.10
N LEU A 5 -2.36 33.56 -31.41
CA LEU A 5 -1.44 34.00 -32.47
C LEU A 5 -1.10 35.49 -32.35
N THR A 6 -2.06 36.33 -31.99
CA THR A 6 -1.79 37.76 -31.72
C THR A 6 -0.90 37.94 -30.50
N THR A 7 -1.15 37.24 -29.39
CA THR A 7 -0.31 37.31 -28.19
C THR A 7 1.10 36.78 -28.44
N ALA A 8 1.24 35.68 -29.19
CA ALA A 8 2.53 35.14 -29.59
C ALA A 8 3.33 36.16 -30.41
N ARG A 9 2.68 36.84 -31.35
CA ARG A 9 3.29 37.90 -32.16
C ARG A 9 3.70 39.11 -31.32
N GLU A 10 2.91 39.50 -30.31
CA GLU A 10 3.26 40.57 -29.37
C GLU A 10 4.47 40.20 -28.49
N LEU A 11 4.65 38.91 -28.22
CA LEU A 11 5.79 38.36 -27.50
C LEU A 11 6.97 38.00 -28.43
N GLU A 12 6.90 38.39 -29.70
CA GLU A 12 7.90 38.08 -30.75
C GLU A 12 8.20 36.58 -30.91
N LEU A 13 7.23 35.73 -30.58
CA LEU A 13 7.30 34.29 -30.79
C LEU A 13 6.79 33.95 -32.19
N ASP A 14 7.60 33.19 -32.94
CA ASP A 14 7.24 32.68 -34.26
C ASP A 14 6.45 31.37 -34.09
N VAL A 15 5.13 31.51 -33.97
CA VAL A 15 4.18 30.41 -33.78
C VAL A 15 3.12 30.50 -34.87
N ASN A 16 2.91 29.40 -35.58
CA ASN A 16 1.90 29.27 -36.61
C ASN A 16 0.68 28.48 -36.11
N GLU A 17 -0.35 28.36 -36.96
CA GLU A 17 -1.59 27.67 -36.61
C GLU A 17 -1.35 26.16 -36.36
N ASP A 18 -0.52 25.53 -37.19
CA ASP A 18 -0.16 24.11 -37.09
C ASP A 18 0.57 23.81 -35.76
N ASP A 19 1.44 24.73 -35.29
CA ASP A 19 2.17 24.59 -34.01
C ASP A 19 1.21 24.57 -32.81
N ILE A 20 0.11 25.33 -32.89
CA ILE A 20 -0.92 25.37 -31.85
C ILE A 20 -1.79 24.12 -31.91
N GLU A 21 -2.14 23.65 -33.12
CA GLU A 21 -2.88 22.39 -33.28
C GLU A 21 -2.09 21.19 -32.75
N GLU A 22 -0.77 21.12 -33.01
CA GLU A 22 0.11 20.08 -32.46
C GLU A 22 0.10 20.09 -30.92
N LEU A 23 0.17 21.26 -30.30
CA LEU A 23 0.11 21.40 -28.83
C LEU A 23 -1.23 20.97 -28.24
N ILE A 24 -2.34 21.28 -28.93
CA ILE A 24 -3.69 20.89 -28.48
C ILE A 24 -3.87 19.37 -28.59
N MET A 25 -3.47 18.78 -29.73
CA MET A 25 -3.54 17.33 -29.93
C MET A 25 -2.62 16.57 -28.96
N GLY A 26 -1.42 17.07 -28.69
CA GLY A 26 -0.49 16.46 -27.73
C GLY A 26 -1.03 16.41 -26.29
N HIS A 27 -1.97 17.30 -25.95
CA HIS A 27 -2.61 17.38 -24.64
C HIS A 27 -3.93 16.57 -24.55
N GLU A 28 -4.39 15.99 -25.67
CA GLU A 28 -5.58 15.11 -25.72
C GLU A 28 -5.24 13.67 -25.28
N ASP A 29 -3.99 13.25 -25.47
CA ASP A 29 -3.45 11.94 -25.05
C ASP A 29 -2.73 11.97 -23.67
N GLU A 30 -2.58 13.14 -23.06
CA GLU A 30 -1.96 13.27 -21.74
C GLU A 30 -3.00 12.95 -20.67
N GLN A 31 -2.85 11.82 -19.98
CA GLN A 31 -3.75 11.43 -18.89
C GLN A 31 -3.90 12.60 -17.92
N THR A 32 -5.11 13.14 -17.84
CA THR A 32 -5.35 14.30 -16.99
C THR A 32 -5.03 13.95 -15.54
N ILE A 33 -4.62 14.94 -14.74
CA ILE A 33 -4.34 14.74 -13.30
C ILE A 33 -5.53 14.07 -12.58
N GLU A 34 -6.74 14.29 -13.08
CA GLU A 34 -7.98 13.67 -12.61
C GLU A 34 -8.07 12.17 -12.94
N GLU A 35 -7.62 11.74 -14.13
CA GLU A 35 -7.53 10.32 -14.49
C GLU A 35 -6.48 9.59 -13.67
N LEU A 36 -5.32 10.19 -13.44
CA LEU A 36 -4.29 9.63 -12.54
C LEU A 36 -4.78 9.55 -11.09
N GLN A 37 -5.54 10.54 -10.63
CA GLN A 37 -6.20 10.48 -9.32
C GLN A 37 -7.24 9.37 -9.29
N ASN A 38 -8.03 9.18 -10.33
CA ASN A 38 -8.99 8.08 -10.42
C ASN A 38 -8.30 6.72 -10.44
N ILE A 39 -7.21 6.54 -11.19
CA ILE A 39 -6.42 5.30 -11.18
C ILE A 39 -5.82 5.04 -9.79
N LEU A 40 -5.29 6.07 -9.13
CA LEU A 40 -4.77 5.94 -7.76
C LEU A 40 -5.90 5.59 -6.77
N ASN A 41 -7.08 6.20 -6.92
CA ASN A 41 -8.22 5.94 -6.06
C ASN A 41 -8.81 4.55 -6.32
N GLU A 42 -8.81 4.10 -7.57
CA GLU A 42 -9.26 2.78 -7.99
C GLU A 42 -8.28 1.69 -7.56
N GLU A 43 -6.97 1.92 -7.66
CA GLU A 43 -5.93 1.04 -7.08
C GLU A 43 -6.05 0.99 -5.55
N HIS A 44 -6.32 2.13 -4.90
CA HIS A 44 -6.52 2.18 -3.46
C HIS A 44 -7.82 1.48 -3.04
N LEU A 45 -8.88 1.60 -3.85
CA LEU A 45 -10.17 0.92 -3.65
C LEU A 45 -10.05 -0.58 -3.92
N GLU A 46 -9.32 -1.00 -4.95
CA GLU A 46 -8.99 -2.39 -5.24
C GLU A 46 -8.08 -2.97 -4.17
N THR A 47 -7.11 -2.22 -3.66
CA THR A 47 -6.28 -2.66 -2.52
C THR A 47 -7.14 -2.81 -1.27
N GLN A 48 -8.08 -1.89 -1.01
CA GLN A 48 -9.04 -2.02 0.09
C GLN A 48 -10.04 -3.17 -0.12
N ARG A 49 -10.41 -3.49 -1.36
CA ARG A 49 -11.36 -4.56 -1.70
C ARG A 49 -10.70 -5.94 -1.76
N ASN A 50 -9.43 -6.01 -2.16
CA ASN A 50 -8.57 -7.19 -2.15
C ASN A 50 -8.03 -7.47 -0.74
N VAL A 51 -8.03 -6.48 0.16
CA VAL A 51 -8.19 -6.71 1.60
C VAL A 51 -9.65 -7.09 1.84
N SER A 52 -9.98 -8.33 1.47
CA SER A 52 -11.29 -8.92 1.67
C SER A 52 -11.90 -8.53 3.04
N PRO A 53 -13.20 -8.20 3.14
CA PRO A 53 -13.91 -8.03 4.42
C PRO A 53 -13.90 -9.28 5.31
N SER A 54 -13.27 -10.38 4.88
CA SER A 54 -13.10 -11.59 5.69
C SER A 54 -12.21 -11.40 6.93
N GLU A 55 -11.56 -10.24 7.11
CA GLU A 55 -10.89 -9.89 8.38
C GLU A 55 -11.82 -9.17 9.39
N GLN A 56 -13.07 -8.87 9.02
CA GLN A 56 -14.14 -8.45 9.93
C GLN A 56 -15.00 -9.66 10.35
N GLU A 57 -14.38 -10.79 10.67
CA GLU A 57 -14.94 -11.55 11.78
C GLU A 57 -14.57 -10.75 13.03
N GLU A 58 -15.45 -9.83 13.43
CA GLU A 58 -15.54 -9.42 14.84
C GLU A 58 -15.89 -10.67 15.63
N ASP A 59 -14.89 -11.51 15.88
CA ASP A 59 -14.94 -12.55 16.89
C ASP A 59 -15.32 -11.82 18.19
N GLU A 60 -16.44 -12.20 18.80
CA GLU A 60 -17.06 -11.55 19.98
C GLU A 60 -16.09 -11.41 21.18
N ARG A 61 -14.90 -12.00 21.08
CA ARG A 61 -13.77 -11.94 22.01
C ARG A 61 -13.06 -10.58 22.11
N GLY A 62 -13.36 -9.63 21.23
CA GLY A 62 -12.70 -8.33 21.21
C GLY A 62 -11.24 -8.39 20.72
N PRO A 63 -10.51 -7.26 20.72
CA PRO A 63 -9.19 -7.19 20.12
C PRO A 63 -8.16 -8.03 20.90
N ILE A 64 -7.47 -8.94 20.20
CA ILE A 64 -6.41 -9.77 20.80
C ILE A 64 -5.35 -8.89 21.52
N PRO A 65 -4.98 -9.18 22.77
CA PRO A 65 -3.99 -8.37 23.49
C PRO A 65 -2.61 -8.35 22.81
N THR A 66 -1.93 -7.20 22.81
CA THR A 66 -0.57 -7.05 22.23
C THR A 66 0.43 -8.02 22.84
N SER A 67 0.32 -8.31 24.14
CA SER A 67 1.15 -9.30 24.84
C SER A 67 0.93 -10.71 24.32
N ALA A 68 -0.33 -11.08 24.01
CA ALA A 68 -0.67 -12.38 23.44
C ALA A 68 -0.09 -12.55 22.04
N ILE A 69 -0.17 -11.50 21.20
CA ILE A 69 0.47 -11.52 19.87
C ILE A 69 1.99 -11.70 20.00
N LYS A 70 2.65 -10.90 20.85
CA LYS A 70 4.11 -11.04 21.06
C LYS A 70 4.50 -12.44 21.53
N LYS A 71 3.70 -13.05 22.42
CA LYS A 71 3.91 -14.43 22.90
C LYS A 71 3.74 -15.45 21.78
N LEU A 72 2.74 -15.30 20.92
CA LEU A 72 2.54 -16.15 19.75
C LEU A 72 3.74 -16.09 18.80
N LEU A 73 4.19 -14.88 18.46
CA LEU A 73 5.34 -14.67 17.57
C LEU A 73 6.61 -15.32 18.12
N LYS A 74 6.85 -15.20 19.43
CA LYS A 74 8.00 -15.87 20.07
C LYS A 74 7.90 -17.39 19.96
N LYS A 75 6.74 -17.97 20.31
CA LYS A 75 6.52 -19.42 20.22
C LYS A 75 6.71 -19.95 18.81
N TRP A 76 6.30 -19.18 17.81
CA TRP A 76 6.51 -19.57 16.41
C TRP A 76 7.99 -19.69 16.07
N GLU A 77 8.81 -18.70 16.45
CA GLU A 77 10.25 -18.77 16.20
C GLU A 77 10.90 -19.95 16.95
N ASP A 78 10.48 -20.23 18.19
CA ASP A 78 10.96 -21.39 18.96
C ASP A 78 10.61 -22.72 18.26
N VAL A 79 9.37 -22.87 17.79
CA VAL A 79 8.92 -24.05 17.04
C VAL A 79 9.69 -24.19 15.73
N ARG A 80 9.84 -23.10 14.98
CA ARG A 80 10.58 -23.10 13.71
C ARG A 80 12.04 -23.53 13.91
N ALA A 81 12.70 -23.00 14.94
CA ALA A 81 14.08 -23.36 15.27
C ALA A 81 14.21 -24.85 15.60
N MET A 82 13.32 -25.39 16.45
CA MET A 82 13.32 -26.81 16.79
C MET A 82 13.07 -27.70 15.57
N VAL A 83 12.10 -27.36 14.73
CA VAL A 83 11.79 -28.21 13.56
C VAL A 83 12.92 -28.17 12.53
N LEU A 84 13.56 -27.01 12.33
CA LEU A 84 14.76 -26.91 11.47
C LEU A 84 15.96 -27.68 12.03
N GLU A 85 16.12 -27.78 13.34
CA GLU A 85 17.24 -28.51 13.93
C GLU A 85 17.09 -30.04 13.82
N TRP A 86 15.86 -30.55 13.98
CA TRP A 86 15.63 -32.00 14.17
C TRP A 86 15.00 -32.72 12.99
N HIS A 87 14.46 -32.01 11.99
CA HIS A 87 13.79 -32.65 10.86
C HIS A 87 14.77 -33.04 9.75
N SER A 88 14.66 -34.27 9.24
CA SER A 88 15.59 -34.78 8.21
C SER A 88 15.41 -34.10 6.85
N ASN A 89 14.21 -33.64 6.52
CA ASN A 89 13.94 -32.88 5.29
C ASN A 89 13.81 -31.38 5.59
N GLN A 90 14.87 -30.63 5.33
CA GLN A 90 14.93 -29.18 5.59
C GLN A 90 14.12 -28.35 4.58
N ASP A 91 13.99 -28.83 3.35
CA ASP A 91 13.31 -28.12 2.27
C ASP A 91 11.80 -28.10 2.52
N ASP A 92 11.23 -29.23 2.90
CA ASP A 92 9.80 -29.33 3.23
C ASP A 92 9.45 -28.46 4.45
N VAL A 93 10.29 -28.48 5.48
CA VAL A 93 10.11 -27.66 6.70
C VAL A 93 10.20 -26.18 6.38
N SER A 94 11.17 -25.79 5.55
CA SER A 94 11.32 -24.40 5.12
C SER A 94 10.10 -23.95 4.34
N ARG A 95 9.60 -24.77 3.40
CA ARG A 95 8.40 -24.47 2.62
C ARG A 95 7.16 -24.28 3.49
N VAL A 96 6.91 -25.19 4.44
CA VAL A 96 5.78 -25.08 5.37
C VAL A 96 5.95 -23.87 6.29
N GLY A 97 7.17 -23.62 6.76
CA GLY A 97 7.51 -22.47 7.59
C GLY A 97 7.26 -21.14 6.88
N ASP A 98 7.65 -21.03 5.62
CA ASP A 98 7.44 -19.83 4.82
C ASP A 98 5.97 -19.60 4.49
N LEU A 99 5.20 -20.66 4.23
CA LEU A 99 3.75 -20.57 4.03
C LEU A 99 3.04 -20.09 5.31
N TYR A 100 3.39 -20.66 6.46
CA TYR A 100 2.84 -20.22 7.75
C TYR A 100 3.26 -18.79 8.09
N LYS A 101 4.50 -18.41 7.79
CA LYS A 101 5.00 -17.04 7.97
C LYS A 101 4.20 -16.06 7.09
N GLY A 102 4.00 -16.41 5.83
CA GLY A 102 3.27 -15.63 4.83
C GLY A 102 1.82 -15.37 5.24
N ASN A 103 1.11 -16.42 5.66
CA ASN A 103 -0.32 -16.37 5.90
C ASN A 103 -0.68 -15.94 7.33
N VAL A 104 -0.02 -16.52 8.34
CA VAL A 104 -0.41 -16.35 9.75
C VAL A 104 0.45 -15.30 10.45
N ILE A 105 1.77 -15.43 10.38
CA ILE A 105 2.66 -14.56 11.15
C ILE A 105 2.63 -13.11 10.64
N ASN A 106 2.56 -12.92 9.33
CA ASN A 106 2.49 -11.58 8.76
C ASN A 106 1.19 -10.86 9.14
N TYR A 107 0.05 -11.56 9.26
CA TYR A 107 -1.20 -10.98 9.78
C TYR A 107 -0.99 -10.37 11.18
N PHE A 108 -0.44 -11.15 12.11
CA PHE A 108 -0.17 -10.69 13.47
C PHE A 108 0.89 -9.57 13.54
N ARG A 109 1.93 -9.62 12.69
CA ARG A 109 2.91 -8.53 12.59
C ARG A 109 2.28 -7.24 12.07
N LYS A 110 1.35 -7.31 11.10
CA LYS A 110 0.60 -6.15 10.62
C LYS A 110 -0.22 -5.51 11.74
N ILE A 111 -0.89 -6.32 12.58
CA ILE A 111 -1.63 -5.81 13.75
C ILE A 111 -0.70 -5.04 14.70
N LEU A 112 0.47 -5.60 15.03
CA LEU A 112 1.43 -4.90 15.90
C LEU A 112 1.89 -3.57 15.30
N LYS A 113 2.23 -3.56 14.00
CA LYS A 113 2.68 -2.35 13.31
C LYS A 113 1.59 -1.27 13.29
N LYS A 114 0.32 -1.65 13.10
CA LYS A 114 -0.81 -0.71 13.20
C LYS A 114 -0.91 -0.10 14.61
N ARG A 115 -0.80 -0.91 15.66
CA ARG A 115 -0.87 -0.45 17.06
C ARG A 115 0.30 0.46 17.46
N GLU A 116 1.50 0.14 16.98
CA GLU A 116 2.68 0.97 17.20
C GLU A 116 2.51 2.36 16.58
N LYS A 117 2.06 2.42 15.31
CA LYS A 117 1.75 3.69 14.65
C LYS A 117 0.70 4.49 15.42
N GLN A 118 -0.38 3.85 15.87
CA GLN A 118 -1.41 4.52 16.65
C GLN A 118 -0.82 5.09 17.95
N SER A 119 -0.05 4.28 18.69
CA SER A 119 0.62 4.75 19.91
C SER A 119 1.56 5.92 19.66
N THR A 120 2.26 5.95 18.53
CA THR A 120 3.12 7.07 18.15
C THR A 120 2.30 8.31 17.86
N LEU A 121 1.25 8.20 17.05
CA LEU A 121 0.34 9.32 16.75
C LEU A 121 -0.29 9.88 18.01
N ASP A 122 -0.78 9.01 18.90
CA ASP A 122 -1.37 9.42 20.17
C ASP A 122 -0.35 10.20 21.03
N MET A 123 0.93 9.80 21.02
CA MET A 123 1.99 10.53 21.71
C MET A 123 2.26 11.90 21.08
N PHE A 124 2.26 12.00 19.75
CA PHE A 124 2.46 13.27 19.04
C PHE A 124 1.32 14.25 19.28
N PHE A 125 0.07 13.80 19.20
CA PHE A 125 -1.11 14.67 19.34
C PHE A 125 -1.44 15.00 20.80
N ASN A 126 -1.04 14.16 21.76
CA ASN A 126 -1.25 14.39 23.19
C ASN A 126 0.02 14.88 23.91
N ALA A 127 1.07 15.27 23.19
CA ALA A 127 2.23 15.90 23.77
C ALA A 127 1.87 17.30 24.33
N PRO A 128 2.31 17.66 25.55
CA PRO A 128 2.01 18.93 26.19
C PRO A 128 2.66 20.15 25.51
#